data_AF-A0A433DVQ9-F1
#
_entry.id   AF-A0A433DVQ9-F1
#
_cell.length_a   1.000
_cell.length_b   1.000
_cell.length_c   1.000
_cell.angle_alpha   90.00
_cell.angle_beta   90.00
_cell.angle_gamma   90.00
#
_symmetry.space_group_name_H-M   'P 1'
#
loop_
_entity.id
_entity.type
_entity.pdbx_description
1 polymer ?
#
loop_
_entity_poly.entity_id
_entity_poly.type
_entity_poly.pdbx_seq_one_letter_code
_entity_poly.pdbx_strand_id
1 'polypeptide(L)'
;MGAQVVGCDGEQFTFTKGVPTLRTPSQTFFNPYRHGTLLFDLQSDPEQRTPLLDDSAELRMAPLLVELMRATDAPPSQYERLGLPAGGPVGQEHLLARAQAAQAGESAEPLPRADDYPAGRLTLRTPVKALISDPVAVEVLRRHLPGLVDSELLQVVGATPLIDLVALAGGALSPAGLREVAEELAAL
;
A
#
# COMPACT_ATOMS: atom_id res chain seq x y z
N MET A 1 15.30 -19.77 6.54
CA MET A 1 16.24 -18.92 5.78
C MET A 1 16.60 -19.64 4.48
N GLY A 2 15.74 -19.52 3.46
CA GLY A 2 16.00 -20.10 2.14
C GLY A 2 16.54 -19.01 1.25
N ALA A 3 17.76 -19.17 0.73
CA ALA A 3 18.29 -18.30 -0.31
C ALA A 3 17.41 -18.47 -1.56
N GLN A 4 16.50 -17.52 -1.80
CA GLN A 4 15.81 -17.46 -3.08
C GLN A 4 16.83 -17.00 -4.11
N VAL A 5 17.07 -17.86 -5.09
CA VAL A 5 17.99 -17.65 -6.20
C VAL A 5 17.61 -16.35 -6.91
N VAL A 6 18.53 -15.41 -6.97
CA VAL A 6 18.43 -14.24 -7.85
C VAL A 6 18.57 -14.76 -9.28
N GLY A 7 17.45 -14.97 -9.96
CA GLY A 7 17.39 -15.44 -11.33
C GLY A 7 17.35 -14.28 -12.34
N CYS A 8 17.95 -14.48 -13.51
CA CYS A 8 17.76 -13.63 -14.69
C CYS A 8 16.44 -13.96 -15.42
N ASP A 9 15.43 -14.46 -14.70
CA ASP A 9 14.13 -14.89 -15.22
C ASP A 9 13.13 -13.72 -15.29
N GLY A 10 13.63 -12.47 -15.25
CA GLY A 10 12.81 -11.29 -15.43
C GLY A 10 12.37 -11.14 -16.88
N GLU A 11 11.23 -10.48 -17.05
CA GLU A 11 10.62 -10.27 -18.35
C GLU A 11 11.54 -9.47 -19.29
N GLN A 12 11.46 -9.78 -20.58
CA GLN A 12 12.18 -9.07 -21.63
C GLN A 12 11.22 -8.07 -22.24
N PHE A 13 11.64 -6.80 -22.28
CA PHE A 13 10.88 -5.76 -22.95
C PHE A 13 11.53 -5.43 -24.29
N THR A 14 10.74 -4.93 -25.22
CA THR A 14 11.19 -4.40 -26.50
C THR A 14 12.34 -3.40 -26.33
N PHE A 15 12.30 -2.55 -25.30
CA PHE A 15 13.36 -1.60 -24.99
C PHE A 15 14.61 -2.22 -24.35
N THR A 16 14.56 -3.46 -23.84
CA THR A 16 15.73 -4.15 -23.26
C THR A 16 16.56 -4.90 -24.30
N LYS A 17 16.21 -4.83 -25.60
CA LYS A 17 17.00 -5.37 -26.72
C LYS A 17 17.39 -6.84 -26.54
N GLY A 18 16.48 -7.65 -26.00
CA GLY A 18 16.69 -9.08 -25.76
C GLY A 18 17.49 -9.43 -24.51
N VAL A 19 17.83 -8.42 -23.67
CA VAL A 19 18.45 -8.66 -22.37
C VAL A 19 17.33 -8.81 -21.32
N PRO A 20 17.26 -9.93 -20.59
CA PRO A 20 16.27 -10.14 -19.54
C PRO A 20 16.53 -9.24 -18.34
N THR A 21 15.46 -8.90 -17.63
CA THR A 21 15.55 -8.11 -16.40
C THR A 21 15.90 -8.99 -15.20
N LEU A 22 16.41 -8.36 -14.14
CA LEU A 22 16.63 -9.03 -12.86
C LEU A 22 15.31 -9.07 -12.09
N ARG A 23 14.92 -10.24 -11.58
CA ARG A 23 13.78 -10.36 -10.65
C ARG A 23 14.29 -10.71 -9.27
N THR A 24 14.00 -9.86 -8.29
CA THR A 24 14.35 -10.09 -6.89
C THR A 24 13.11 -10.02 -6.02
N PRO A 25 12.99 -10.87 -4.98
CA PRO A 25 11.94 -10.71 -3.99
C PRO A 25 12.14 -9.37 -3.27
N SER A 26 11.04 -8.66 -3.04
CA SER A 26 11.02 -7.40 -2.30
C SER A 26 9.88 -7.42 -1.30
N GLN A 27 10.10 -6.81 -0.14
CA GLN A 27 9.05 -6.52 0.84
C GLN A 27 8.86 -5.01 0.86
N THR A 28 7.61 -4.56 0.84
CA THR A 28 7.26 -3.14 0.96
C THR A 28 6.51 -2.91 2.25
N PHE A 29 6.85 -1.83 2.93
CA PHE A 29 6.10 -1.32 4.08
C PHE A 29 4.92 -0.43 3.63
N PHE A 30 4.97 0.08 2.40
CA PHE A 30 3.94 0.93 1.81
C PHE A 30 3.04 0.09 0.89
N ASN A 31 1.73 0.18 1.10
CA ASN A 31 0.75 -0.52 0.26
C ASN A 31 -0.14 0.48 -0.48
N PRO A 32 0.23 0.94 -1.69
CA PRO A 32 -0.59 1.89 -2.45
C PRO A 32 -1.93 1.29 -2.89
N TYR A 33 -2.07 -0.04 -2.91
CA TYR A 33 -3.33 -0.70 -3.26
C TYR A 33 -4.47 -0.26 -2.34
N ARG A 34 -4.20 0.10 -1.08
CA ARG A 34 -5.22 0.56 -0.12
C ARG A 34 -6.11 1.69 -0.64
N HIS A 35 -5.60 2.54 -1.54
CA HIS A 35 -6.33 3.71 -2.04
C HIS A 35 -7.38 3.34 -3.09
N GLY A 36 -7.24 2.17 -3.73
CA GLY A 36 -8.08 1.77 -4.85
C GLY A 36 -7.95 2.69 -6.07
N THR A 37 -8.85 2.51 -7.02
CA THR A 37 -9.00 3.32 -8.22
C THR A 37 -9.81 4.57 -7.90
N LEU A 38 -9.26 5.74 -8.27
CA LEU A 38 -9.86 7.05 -8.02
C LEU A 38 -9.93 7.84 -9.32
N LEU A 39 -11.05 8.51 -9.54
CA LEU A 39 -11.22 9.53 -10.56
C LEU A 39 -11.58 10.84 -9.88
N PHE A 40 -11.18 11.97 -10.45
CA PHE A 40 -11.52 13.30 -9.92
C PHE A 40 -11.88 14.20 -11.08
N ASP A 41 -12.91 15.02 -10.89
CA ASP A 41 -13.18 16.15 -11.78
C ASP A 41 -12.37 17.35 -11.32
N LEU A 42 -11.25 17.61 -11.97
CA LEU A 42 -10.34 18.71 -11.61
C LEU A 42 -10.95 20.10 -11.85
N GLN A 43 -12.04 20.22 -12.62
CA GLN A 43 -12.72 21.50 -12.82
C GLN A 43 -13.57 21.87 -11.61
N SER A 44 -14.33 20.92 -11.06
CA SER A 44 -15.16 21.14 -9.88
C SER A 44 -14.44 20.88 -8.55
N ASP A 45 -13.44 20.00 -8.57
CA ASP A 45 -12.67 19.53 -7.41
C ASP A 45 -11.16 19.58 -7.70
N PRO A 46 -10.58 20.79 -7.78
CA PRO A 46 -9.14 20.96 -8.04
C PRO A 46 -8.26 20.40 -6.91
N GLU A 47 -8.81 20.21 -5.71
CA GLU A 47 -8.11 19.67 -4.55
C GLU A 47 -8.22 18.14 -4.42
N GLN A 48 -8.94 17.46 -5.33
CA GLN A 48 -9.12 16.01 -5.36
C GLN A 48 -9.66 15.44 -4.03
N ARG A 49 -10.62 16.14 -3.44
CA ARG A 49 -11.20 15.80 -2.14
C ARG A 49 -12.33 14.79 -2.24
N THR A 50 -13.02 14.74 -3.37
CA THR A 50 -14.21 13.91 -3.58
C THR A 50 -14.04 13.06 -4.82
N PRO A 51 -13.73 11.76 -4.68
CA PRO A 51 -13.65 10.85 -5.81
C PRO A 51 -14.95 10.83 -6.62
N LEU A 52 -14.80 10.92 -7.94
CA LEU A 52 -15.87 10.86 -8.93
C LEU A 52 -16.22 9.40 -9.24
N LEU A 53 -17.50 9.05 -9.10
CA LEU A 53 -18.03 7.74 -9.49
C LEU A 53 -18.84 7.83 -10.79
N ASP A 54 -18.12 7.94 -11.91
CA ASP A 54 -18.69 8.02 -13.27
C ASP A 54 -18.13 6.91 -14.16
N ASP A 55 -18.93 5.86 -14.33
CA ASP A 55 -18.60 4.68 -15.15
C ASP A 55 -18.35 5.06 -16.61
N SER A 56 -19.01 6.10 -17.13
CA SER A 56 -18.82 6.55 -18.52
C SER A 56 -17.48 7.27 -18.71
N ALA A 57 -17.06 8.05 -17.70
CA ALA A 57 -15.75 8.67 -17.68
C ALA A 57 -14.64 7.62 -17.54
N GLU A 58 -14.82 6.64 -16.64
CA GLU A 58 -13.87 5.54 -16.45
C GLU A 58 -13.74 4.70 -17.73
N LEU A 59 -14.86 4.32 -18.36
CA LEU A 59 -14.87 3.56 -19.60
C LEU A 59 -14.31 4.34 -20.81
N ARG A 60 -14.27 5.67 -20.73
CA ARG A 60 -13.59 6.52 -21.72
C ARG A 60 -12.08 6.59 -21.47
N MET A 61 -11.66 6.61 -20.21
CA MET A 61 -10.25 6.80 -19.83
C MET A 61 -9.44 5.50 -19.83
N ALA A 62 -10.02 4.40 -19.34
CA ALA A 62 -9.34 3.12 -19.23
C ALA A 62 -8.81 2.57 -20.57
N PRO A 63 -9.55 2.64 -21.71
CA PRO A 63 -9.02 2.26 -23.01
C PRO A 63 -7.78 3.07 -23.41
N LEU A 64 -7.79 4.39 -23.18
CA LEU A 64 -6.67 5.27 -23.51
C LEU A 64 -5.41 4.89 -22.72
N LEU A 65 -5.58 4.56 -21.44
CA LEU A 65 -4.49 4.07 -20.60
C LEU A 65 -3.95 2.72 -21.12
N VAL A 66 -4.83 1.77 -21.43
CA VAL A 66 -4.44 0.46 -21.96
C VAL A 66 -3.72 0.57 -23.31
N GLU A 67 -4.17 1.45 -24.20
CA GLU A 67 -3.49 1.72 -25.47
C GLU A 67 -2.07 2.23 -25.25
N LEU A 68 -1.88 3.18 -24.34
CA LEU A 68 -0.54 3.68 -23.98
C LEU A 68 0.31 2.58 -23.35
N MET A 69 -0.23 1.80 -22.42
CA MET A 69 0.49 0.69 -21.79
C MET A 69 0.97 -0.33 -22.82
N ARG A 70 0.15 -0.67 -23.82
CA ARG A 70 0.52 -1.57 -24.92
C ARG A 70 1.58 -0.94 -25.81
N ALA A 71 1.43 0.34 -26.16
CA ALA A 71 2.39 1.06 -26.98
C ALA A 71 3.77 1.18 -26.33
N THR A 72 3.82 1.21 -25.00
CA THR A 72 5.08 1.27 -24.23
C THR A 72 5.57 -0.09 -23.73
N ASP A 73 4.94 -1.19 -24.15
CA ASP A 73 5.31 -2.55 -23.72
C ASP A 73 5.34 -2.69 -22.18
N ALA A 74 4.26 -2.22 -21.54
CA ALA A 74 4.12 -2.29 -20.08
C ALA A 74 4.13 -3.76 -19.60
N PRO A 75 4.73 -4.05 -18.43
CA PRO A 75 4.74 -5.41 -17.88
C PRO A 75 3.32 -5.96 -17.62
N PRO A 76 3.03 -7.26 -17.83
CA PRO A 76 1.76 -7.92 -17.50
C PRO A 76 1.29 -7.65 -16.07
N SER A 77 2.23 -7.61 -15.12
CA SER A 77 1.95 -7.27 -13.72
C SER A 77 1.28 -5.90 -13.54
N GLN A 78 1.48 -4.96 -14.46
CA GLN A 78 0.79 -3.67 -14.42
C GLN A 78 -0.68 -3.78 -14.78
N TYR A 79 -1.02 -4.63 -15.76
CA TYR A 79 -2.41 -4.89 -16.13
C TYR A 79 -3.16 -5.60 -15.01
N GLU A 80 -2.53 -6.62 -14.40
CA GLU A 80 -3.06 -7.30 -13.22
C GLU A 80 -3.29 -6.33 -12.05
N ARG A 81 -2.30 -5.48 -11.75
CA ARG A 81 -2.39 -4.50 -10.67
C ARG A 81 -3.53 -3.49 -10.86
N LEU A 82 -3.78 -3.09 -12.11
CA LEU A 82 -4.82 -2.12 -12.44
C LEU A 82 -6.18 -2.78 -12.73
N GLY A 83 -6.27 -4.11 -12.77
CA GLY A 83 -7.48 -4.83 -13.17
C GLY A 83 -7.88 -4.61 -14.63
N LEU A 84 -6.92 -4.32 -15.51
CA LEU A 84 -7.14 -4.02 -16.92
C LEU A 84 -6.70 -5.19 -17.82
N PRO A 85 -7.26 -5.34 -19.03
CA PRO A 85 -6.94 -6.46 -19.90
C PRO A 85 -5.66 -6.20 -20.71
N ALA A 86 -4.69 -7.13 -20.62
CA ALA A 86 -3.48 -7.09 -21.46
C ALA A 86 -3.81 -7.18 -22.97
N GLY A 87 -4.85 -7.94 -23.33
CA GLY A 87 -5.35 -8.07 -24.71
C GLY A 87 -6.87 -7.90 -24.80
N GLY A 88 -7.35 -7.40 -25.94
CA GLY A 88 -8.78 -7.15 -26.16
C GLY A 88 -9.27 -5.76 -25.71
N PRO A 89 -10.57 -5.48 -25.86
CA PRO A 89 -11.16 -4.21 -25.46
C PRO A 89 -11.35 -4.13 -23.94
N VAL A 90 -11.40 -2.91 -23.39
CA VAL A 90 -11.83 -2.67 -22.01
C VAL A 90 -13.35 -2.61 -21.97
N GLY A 91 -13.97 -3.51 -21.21
CA GLY A 91 -15.40 -3.55 -20.90
C GLY A 91 -15.77 -3.09 -19.49
N GLN A 92 -17.07 -3.09 -19.17
CA GLN A 92 -17.62 -2.67 -17.87
C GLN A 92 -17.09 -3.51 -16.69
N GLU A 93 -16.74 -4.77 -16.95
CA GLU A 93 -16.16 -5.70 -15.99
C GLU A 93 -14.79 -5.26 -15.45
N HIS A 94 -14.12 -4.30 -16.11
CA HIS A 94 -12.83 -3.76 -15.69
C HIS A 94 -12.95 -2.44 -14.92
N LEU A 95 -14.16 -1.91 -14.72
CA LEU A 95 -14.37 -0.66 -14.00
C LEU A 95 -14.27 -0.90 -12.49
N LEU A 96 -13.34 -0.18 -11.85
CA LEU A 96 -12.98 -0.39 -10.45
C LEU A 96 -13.33 0.79 -9.56
N ALA A 97 -13.50 2.00 -10.09
CA ALA A 97 -13.75 3.19 -9.24
C ALA A 97 -14.97 2.99 -8.33
N ARG A 98 -16.08 2.49 -8.88
CA ARG A 98 -17.27 2.15 -8.10
C ARG A 98 -17.08 0.91 -7.23
N ALA A 99 -16.46 -0.13 -7.78
CA ALA A 99 -16.25 -1.39 -7.06
C ALA A 99 -15.36 -1.22 -5.82
N GLN A 100 -14.43 -0.26 -5.86
CA GLN A 100 -13.47 0.03 -4.80
C GLN A 100 -13.83 1.29 -4.00
N ALA A 101 -15.02 1.86 -4.16
CA ALA A 101 -15.42 3.09 -3.48
C ALA A 101 -15.37 2.97 -1.95
N ALA A 102 -15.71 1.80 -1.38
CA ALA A 102 -15.61 1.56 0.06
C ALA A 102 -14.15 1.56 0.55
N GLN A 103 -13.28 0.85 -0.17
CA GLN A 103 -11.83 0.81 0.09
C GLN A 103 -11.19 2.20 -0.01
N ALA A 104 -11.57 2.97 -1.03
CA ALA A 104 -11.16 4.36 -1.19
C ALA A 104 -11.60 5.24 0.00
N GLY A 105 -12.84 5.06 0.45
CA GLY A 105 -13.40 5.76 1.61
C GLY A 105 -12.62 5.46 2.90
N GLU A 106 -12.36 4.18 3.18
CA GLU A 106 -11.54 3.78 4.34
C GLU A 106 -10.12 4.37 4.29
N SER A 107 -9.54 4.46 3.10
CA SER A 107 -8.20 5.03 2.92
C SER A 107 -8.17 6.55 3.13
N ALA A 108 -9.28 7.23 2.87
CA ALA A 108 -9.46 8.68 3.05
C ALA A 108 -9.81 9.07 4.49
N GLU A 109 -10.07 8.09 5.38
CA GLU A 109 -10.31 8.35 6.80
C GLU A 109 -9.13 9.15 7.41
N PRO A 110 -9.42 10.11 8.31
CA PRO A 110 -8.39 10.90 8.96
C PRO A 110 -7.35 10.02 9.66
N LEU A 111 -6.12 10.53 9.72
CA LEU A 111 -5.06 9.85 10.44
C LEU A 111 -5.47 9.63 11.91
N PRO A 112 -5.19 8.43 12.45
CA PRO A 112 -5.52 8.10 13.83
C PRO A 112 -4.81 9.05 14.79
N ARG A 113 -5.51 9.55 15.81
CA ARG A 113 -4.87 10.33 16.88
C ARG A 113 -4.49 9.39 18.00
N ALA A 114 -3.31 9.58 18.58
CA ALA A 114 -2.85 8.72 19.66
C ALA A 114 -3.77 8.75 20.89
N ASP A 115 -4.48 9.85 21.09
CA ASP A 115 -5.40 10.02 22.22
C ASP A 115 -6.72 9.23 22.03
N ASP A 116 -6.96 8.68 20.83
CA ASP A 116 -8.09 7.81 20.53
C ASP A 116 -7.87 6.36 21.00
N TYR A 117 -6.69 6.04 21.56
CA TYR A 117 -6.26 4.69 21.92
C TYR A 117 -5.99 4.55 23.43
N PRO A 118 -6.04 3.32 23.97
CA PRO A 118 -5.78 3.06 25.39
C PRO A 118 -4.40 3.55 25.83
N ALA A 119 -4.35 4.11 27.04
CA ALA A 119 -3.09 4.43 27.71
C ALA A 119 -2.54 3.19 28.43
N GLY A 120 -1.22 3.13 28.57
CA GLY A 120 -0.51 2.05 29.24
C GLY A 120 0.96 2.38 29.41
N ARG A 121 1.75 1.42 29.90
CA ARG A 121 3.21 1.57 30.00
C ARG A 121 3.84 1.74 28.61
N LEU A 122 3.36 0.94 27.65
CA LEU A 122 3.70 1.06 26.23
C LEU A 122 2.45 1.48 25.47
N THR A 123 2.61 2.41 24.52
CA THR A 123 1.50 2.97 23.75
C THR A 123 1.94 3.16 22.30
N LEU A 124 1.02 3.58 21.43
CA LEU A 124 1.37 3.95 20.06
C LEU A 124 2.26 5.21 19.99
N ARG A 125 2.37 6.00 21.07
CA ARG A 125 3.33 7.12 21.16
C ARG A 125 4.74 6.66 21.52
N THR A 126 4.91 5.42 21.98
CA THR A 126 6.22 4.89 22.32
C THR A 126 7.08 4.77 21.05
N PRO A 127 8.34 5.26 21.06
CA PRO A 127 9.24 5.11 19.93
C PRO A 127 9.47 3.64 19.57
N VAL A 128 9.54 3.34 18.27
CA VAL A 128 9.70 1.97 17.76
C VAL A 128 10.90 1.26 18.37
N LYS A 129 12.03 1.95 18.55
CA LYS A 129 13.23 1.38 19.18
C LYS A 129 12.99 0.94 20.63
N ALA A 130 12.18 1.69 21.39
CA ALA A 130 11.85 1.34 22.76
C ALA A 130 10.92 0.11 22.81
N LEU A 131 9.95 0.02 21.90
CA LEU A 131 9.08 -1.15 21.76
C LEU A 131 9.87 -2.42 21.40
N ILE A 132 10.85 -2.32 20.49
CA ILE A 132 11.66 -3.48 20.07
C ILE A 132 12.65 -3.92 21.17
N SER A 133 13.01 -3.00 22.07
CA SER A 133 13.89 -3.31 23.20
C SER A 133 13.16 -4.04 24.33
N ASP A 134 11.82 -4.06 24.32
CA ASP A 134 11.00 -4.82 25.27
C ASP A 134 10.73 -6.23 24.69
N PRO A 135 11.15 -7.31 25.39
CA PRO A 135 11.03 -8.68 24.87
C PRO A 135 9.60 -9.14 24.59
N VAL A 136 8.59 -8.54 25.22
CA VAL A 136 7.18 -8.92 25.01
C VAL A 136 6.56 -8.03 23.94
N ALA A 137 6.86 -6.73 23.94
CA ALA A 137 6.32 -5.81 22.93
C ALA A 137 6.85 -6.07 21.52
N VAL A 138 8.11 -6.53 21.38
CA VAL A 138 8.65 -6.92 20.07
C VAL A 138 7.88 -8.07 19.42
N GLU A 139 7.32 -8.99 20.21
CA GLU A 139 6.48 -10.08 19.68
C GLU A 139 5.11 -9.58 19.20
N VAL A 140 4.54 -8.57 19.87
CA VAL A 140 3.34 -7.88 19.39
C VAL A 140 3.63 -7.22 18.03
N LEU A 141 4.75 -6.50 17.93
CA LEU A 141 5.15 -5.88 16.66
C LEU A 141 5.46 -6.90 15.57
N ARG A 142 6.11 -8.04 15.87
CA ARG A 142 6.40 -9.06 14.86
C ARG A 142 5.13 -9.71 14.31
N ARG A 143 4.09 -9.87 15.12
CA ARG A 143 2.81 -10.44 14.69
C ARG A 143 2.06 -9.50 13.74
N HIS A 144 2.01 -8.21 14.07
CA HIS A 144 1.18 -7.22 13.36
C HIS A 144 1.94 -6.45 12.29
N LEU A 145 3.25 -6.26 12.46
CA LEU A 145 4.14 -5.46 11.61
C LEU A 145 5.48 -6.19 11.33
N PRO A 146 5.46 -7.42 10.78
CA PRO A 146 6.67 -8.20 10.55
C PRO A 146 7.71 -7.47 9.68
N GLY A 147 7.24 -6.75 8.65
CA GLY A 147 8.09 -5.97 7.75
C GLY A 147 8.76 -4.75 8.39
N LEU A 148 8.37 -4.36 9.62
CA LEU A 148 9.05 -3.31 10.37
C LEU A 148 10.22 -3.87 11.18
N VAL A 149 9.97 -4.93 11.95
CA VAL A 149 10.94 -5.51 12.90
C VAL A 149 12.12 -6.14 12.17
N ASP A 150 11.87 -6.76 11.02
CA ASP A 150 12.90 -7.49 10.27
C ASP A 150 13.56 -6.63 9.17
N SER A 151 13.46 -5.30 9.27
CA SER A 151 13.94 -4.37 8.22
C SER A 151 15.05 -3.42 8.69
N GLU A 152 15.85 -2.98 7.73
CA GLU A 152 16.86 -1.93 7.93
C GLU A 152 16.23 -0.56 8.23
N LEU A 153 14.91 -0.40 8.01
CA LEU A 153 14.19 0.83 8.32
C LEU A 153 14.32 1.23 9.79
N LEU A 154 14.51 0.27 10.70
CA LEU A 154 14.68 0.55 12.14
C LEU A 154 15.81 1.52 12.44
N GLN A 155 16.87 1.54 11.61
CA GLN A 155 17.96 2.49 11.77
C GLN A 155 17.53 3.94 11.52
N VAL A 156 16.51 4.13 10.67
CA VAL A 156 15.99 5.44 10.27
C VAL A 156 14.81 5.85 11.15
N VAL A 157 13.89 4.93 11.43
CA VAL A 157 12.60 5.24 12.07
C VAL A 157 12.54 4.88 13.56
N GLY A 158 13.64 4.41 14.16
CA GLY A 158 13.64 3.91 15.54
C GLY A 158 13.21 4.94 16.60
N ALA A 159 13.49 6.22 16.38
CA ALA A 159 13.08 7.31 17.29
C ALA A 159 11.63 7.79 17.05
N THR A 160 11.01 7.36 15.96
CA THR A 160 9.65 7.77 15.58
C THR A 160 8.63 7.02 16.43
N PRO A 161 7.60 7.69 16.98
CA PRO A 161 6.44 7.04 17.57
C PRO A 161 5.78 6.07 16.59
N LEU A 162 5.30 4.93 17.09
CA LEU A 162 4.68 3.91 16.23
C LEU A 162 3.50 4.47 15.40
N ILE A 163 2.67 5.33 16.00
CA ILE A 163 1.53 5.93 15.30
C ILE A 163 1.93 6.81 14.12
N ASP A 164 3.00 7.59 14.27
CA ASP A 164 3.49 8.49 13.21
C ASP A 164 4.10 7.68 12.07
N LEU A 165 4.78 6.57 12.40
CA LEU A 165 5.29 5.66 11.40
C LEU A 165 4.17 5.00 10.58
N VAL A 166 3.10 4.54 11.24
CA VAL A 166 1.93 3.98 10.55
C VAL A 166 1.27 5.02 9.66
N ALA A 167 1.15 6.27 10.13
CA ALA A 167 0.63 7.38 9.32
C ALA A 167 1.48 7.63 8.06
N LEU A 168 2.81 7.67 8.20
CA LEU A 168 3.75 7.87 7.07
C LEU A 168 3.71 6.72 6.07
N ALA A 169 3.47 5.49 6.53
CA ALA A 169 3.46 4.28 5.71
C ALA A 169 2.23 4.13 4.81
N GLY A 170 1.39 5.16 4.72
CA GLY A 170 0.06 5.05 4.14
C GLY A 170 -0.75 4.02 4.92
N GLY A 171 -0.80 4.15 6.25
CA GLY A 171 -1.48 3.24 7.17
C GLY A 171 -1.25 1.77 6.84
N ALA A 172 -0.02 1.32 7.06
CA ALA A 172 0.38 -0.09 6.98
C ALA A 172 -0.52 -1.02 7.82
N LEU A 173 -1.26 -0.47 8.78
CA LEU A 173 -2.34 -1.13 9.51
C LEU A 173 -3.67 -0.44 9.19
N SER A 174 -4.73 -1.25 9.08
CA SER A 174 -6.10 -0.76 9.13
C SER A 174 -6.39 -0.12 10.50
N PRO A 175 -7.42 0.74 10.63
CA PRO A 175 -7.82 1.30 11.91
C PRO A 175 -8.10 0.24 12.99
N ALA A 176 -8.67 -0.90 12.59
CA ALA A 176 -8.90 -2.05 13.46
C ALA A 176 -7.59 -2.69 13.92
N GLY A 177 -6.66 -2.98 13.00
CA GLY A 177 -5.36 -3.54 13.34
C GLY A 177 -4.51 -2.62 14.23
N LEU A 178 -4.59 -1.30 14.00
CA LEU A 178 -3.93 -0.32 14.86
C LEU A 178 -4.51 -0.32 16.29
N ARG A 179 -5.82 -0.56 16.43
CA ARG A 179 -6.49 -0.67 17.74
C ARG A 179 -6.08 -1.93 18.48
N GLU A 180 -6.03 -3.07 17.80
CA GLU A 180 -5.54 -4.33 18.38
C GLU A 180 -4.10 -4.20 18.90
N VAL A 181 -3.20 -3.61 18.11
CA VAL A 181 -1.82 -3.34 18.54
C VAL A 181 -1.80 -2.44 19.77
N ALA A 182 -2.61 -1.38 19.80
CA ALA A 182 -2.66 -0.46 20.93
C ALA A 182 -3.16 -1.13 22.21
N GLU A 183 -4.19 -1.97 22.12
CA GLU A 183 -4.75 -2.73 23.24
C GLU A 183 -3.75 -3.76 23.78
N GLU A 184 -3.08 -4.50 22.90
CA GLU A 184 -2.03 -5.44 23.30
C GLU A 184 -0.87 -4.72 24.00
N LEU A 185 -0.38 -3.61 23.45
CA LEU A 185 0.71 -2.83 24.05
C LEU A 185 0.33 -2.22 25.40
N ALA A 186 -0.91 -1.72 25.54
CA ALA A 186 -1.38 -1.13 26.77
C ALA A 186 -1.52 -2.14 27.92
N ALA A 187 -1.70 -3.43 27.59
CA ALA A 187 -1.79 -4.52 28.55
C ALA A 187 -0.42 -5.04 29.06
N LEU A 188 0.70 -4.56 28.50
CA LEU A 188 2.08 -4.92 28.90
C LEU A 188 2.66 -4.01 29.99
#